data_AF-A0A094K3T4-F1
#
_entry.id   AF-A0A094K3T4-F1
#
_cell.length_a   1.000
_cell.length_b   1.000
_cell.length_c   1.000
_cell.angle_alpha   90.00
_cell.angle_beta   90.00
_cell.angle_gamma   90.00
#
_symmetry.space_group_name_H-M   'P 1'
#
loop_
_entity.id
_entity.type
_entity.pdbx_description
1 polymer ?
#
loop_
_entity_poly.entity_id
_entity_poly.type
_entity_poly.pdbx_seq_one_letter_code
_entity_poly.pdbx_strand_id
1 'polypeptide(L)'
;MNGKTEQKKKLKNIFIAYPVLIIVLAVIPLGNSDVLTNTFIISFRADHLLHVAIFIPWAFFCIRLKKNLPSWFVWGMLYAVVSECVQYFVPYRSFNISDMLANVIGVSAGFCIFLPLKNRFKYL
;
A
#
# COMPACT_ATOMS: atom_id res chain seq x y z
N MET A 1 -2.08 -7.05 32.74
CA MET A 1 -2.55 -7.72 31.49
C MET A 1 -3.24 -6.79 30.48
N ASN A 2 -3.43 -5.49 30.74
CA ASN A 2 -4.21 -4.60 29.87
C ASN A 2 -3.46 -4.01 28.65
N GLY A 3 -2.14 -3.82 28.75
CA GLY A 3 -1.37 -3.09 27.73
C GLY A 3 -1.28 -3.77 26.35
N LYS A 4 -1.17 -5.10 26.28
CA LYS A 4 -1.05 -5.83 25.00
C LYS A 4 -2.34 -5.80 24.17
N THR A 5 -3.50 -5.81 24.85
CA THR A 5 -4.82 -5.76 24.22
C THR A 5 -5.08 -4.37 23.62
N GLU A 6 -4.76 -3.31 24.37
CA GLU A 6 -4.87 -1.93 23.90
C GLU A 6 -3.95 -1.63 22.71
N GLN A 7 -2.71 -2.12 22.73
CA GLN A 7 -1.80 -1.99 21.58
C GLN A 7 -2.34 -2.67 20.32
N LYS A 8 -2.88 -3.89 20.45
CA LYS A 8 -3.46 -4.62 19.32
C LYS A 8 -4.71 -3.91 18.76
N LYS A 9 -5.52 -3.32 19.64
CA LYS A 9 -6.69 -2.51 19.27
C LYS A 9 -6.29 -1.25 18.51
N LYS A 10 -5.30 -0.51 19.02
CA LYS A 10 -4.74 0.68 18.35
C LYS A 10 -4.20 0.35 16.96
N LEU A 11 -3.45 -0.75 16.84
CA LEU A 11 -2.92 -1.19 15.54
C LEU A 11 -4.03 -1.57 14.55
N LYS A 12 -5.09 -2.24 15.02
CA LYS A 12 -6.25 -2.54 14.18
C LYS A 12 -6.92 -1.25 13.67
N ASN A 13 -7.06 -0.23 14.53
CA ASN A 13 -7.64 1.05 14.12
C ASN A 13 -6.76 1.76 13.07
N ILE A 14 -5.44 1.75 13.25
CA ILE A 14 -4.49 2.28 12.27
C ILE A 14 -4.62 1.53 10.94
N PHE A 15 -4.72 0.20 10.99
CA PHE A 15 -4.91 -0.60 9.79
C PHE A 15 -6.23 -0.29 9.09
N ILE A 16 -7.32 0.02 9.79
CA ILE A 16 -8.59 0.40 9.14
C ILE A 16 -8.47 1.75 8.44
N ALA A 17 -7.78 2.72 9.05
CA ALA A 17 -7.57 4.03 8.45
C ALA A 17 -6.65 4.01 7.23
N TYR A 18 -5.70 3.07 7.18
CA TYR A 18 -4.67 3.00 6.14
C TYR A 18 -5.21 2.75 4.71
N PRO A 19 -6.07 1.75 4.43
CA PRO A 19 -6.69 1.57 3.11
C PRO A 19 -7.51 2.80 2.71
N VAL A 20 -8.28 3.37 3.64
CA VAL A 20 -9.05 4.61 3.38
C VAL A 20 -8.12 5.74 2.93
N LEU A 21 -6.97 5.90 3.60
CA LEU A 21 -5.96 6.88 3.22
C LEU A 21 -5.39 6.61 1.82
N ILE A 22 -5.14 5.35 1.45
CA ILE A 22 -4.68 4.99 0.09
C ILE A 22 -5.70 5.47 -0.96
N ILE A 23 -6.99 5.20 -0.77
CA ILE A 23 -8.02 5.63 -1.72
C ILE A 23 -8.09 7.15 -1.78
N VAL A 24 -8.05 7.85 -0.64
CA VAL A 24 -8.04 9.32 -0.61
C VAL A 24 -6.84 9.88 -1.37
N LEU A 25 -5.64 9.34 -1.15
CA LEU A 25 -4.42 9.76 -1.84
C LEU A 25 -4.46 9.45 -3.35
N ALA A 26 -5.09 8.34 -3.75
CA ALA A 26 -5.30 7.99 -5.15
C ALA A 26 -6.28 8.95 -5.86
N VAL A 27 -7.31 9.42 -5.15
CA VAL A 27 -8.33 10.33 -5.68
C VAL A 27 -7.84 11.78 -5.74
N ILE A 28 -6.97 12.20 -4.81
CA ILE A 28 -6.45 13.58 -4.81
C ILE A 28 -5.52 13.76 -6.04
N PRO A 29 -5.73 14.79 -6.87
CA PRO A 29 -4.78 15.16 -7.90
C PRO A 29 -3.53 15.71 -7.21
N LEU A 30 -2.45 14.93 -7.19
CA LEU A 30 -1.13 15.43 -6.84
C LEU A 30 -0.70 16.30 -8.03
N GLY A 31 -0.85 17.61 -7.86
CA GLY A 31 -1.01 18.61 -8.92
C GLY A 31 0.02 18.61 -10.06
N ASN A 32 -0.39 19.29 -11.14
CA ASN A 32 0.43 19.65 -12.31
C ASN A 32 1.51 20.68 -11.95
N SER A 33 2.44 20.34 -11.06
CA SER A 33 3.61 21.19 -10.83
C SER A 33 4.70 20.80 -11.83
N ASP A 34 4.92 21.66 -12.82
CA ASP A 34 6.06 21.67 -13.75
C ASP A 34 7.45 21.56 -13.08
N VAL A 35 7.49 21.60 -11.74
CA VAL A 35 8.66 21.44 -10.89
C VAL A 35 9.18 19.98 -10.87
N LEU A 36 8.36 18.97 -11.23
CA LEU A 36 8.82 17.58 -11.39
C LEU A 36 9.32 17.24 -12.80
N THR A 37 9.20 18.17 -13.76
CA THR A 37 9.50 17.92 -15.19
C THR A 37 11.01 17.80 -15.47
N ASN A 38 11.88 18.23 -14.54
CA ASN A 38 13.34 18.28 -14.75
C ASN A 38 14.17 17.21 -14.02
N THR A 39 13.53 16.21 -13.38
CA THR A 39 14.23 15.07 -12.77
C THR A 39 14.01 13.78 -13.55
N PHE A 40 13.89 13.92 -14.88
CA PHE A 40 13.72 12.83 -15.84
C PHE A 40 15.07 12.15 -16.11
N ILE A 41 15.61 11.46 -15.11
CA ILE A 41 16.52 10.34 -15.39
C ILE A 41 15.63 9.10 -15.40
N ILE A 42 15.26 8.69 -16.62
CA ILE A 42 14.47 7.49 -16.97
C ILE A 42 12.95 7.76 -16.97
N SER A 43 12.28 7.35 -18.04
CA SER A 43 10.82 7.45 -18.31
C SER A 43 9.90 6.71 -17.31
N PHE A 44 10.31 6.56 -16.06
CA PHE A 44 9.53 6.03 -14.95
C PHE A 44 9.04 7.22 -14.13
N ARG A 45 7.79 7.63 -14.35
CA ARG A 45 7.20 8.74 -13.59
C ARG A 45 7.25 8.39 -12.08
N ALA A 46 7.60 9.37 -11.24
CA ALA A 46 7.81 9.18 -9.80
C ALA A 46 6.53 8.75 -9.05
N ASP A 47 5.36 8.97 -9.65
CA ASP A 47 4.06 8.48 -9.17
C ASP A 47 4.02 6.94 -9.10
N HIS A 48 4.59 6.21 -10.06
CA HIS A 48 4.64 4.75 -10.02
C HIS A 48 5.46 4.23 -8.82
N LEU A 49 6.55 4.92 -8.44
CA LEU A 49 7.31 4.57 -7.25
C LEU A 49 6.50 4.79 -5.97
N LEU A 50 5.68 5.84 -5.94
CA LEU A 50 4.77 6.10 -4.82
C LEU A 50 3.71 4.99 -4.71
N HIS A 51 3.17 4.51 -5.83
CA HIS A 51 2.25 3.37 -5.89
C HIS A 51 2.89 2.09 -5.32
N VAL A 52 4.15 1.80 -5.65
CA VAL A 52 4.88 0.68 -5.02
C VAL A 52 5.04 0.93 -3.51
N ALA A 53 5.56 2.10 -3.14
CA ALA A 53 5.93 2.42 -1.76
C ALA A 53 4.73 2.39 -0.80
N ILE A 54 3.57 2.91 -1.23
CA ILE A 54 2.39 3.01 -0.37
C ILE A 54 1.77 1.65 -0.05
N PHE A 55 1.98 0.62 -0.88
CA PHE A 55 1.45 -0.73 -0.66
C PHE A 55 2.39 -1.66 0.14
N ILE A 56 3.68 -1.34 0.28
CA ILE A 56 4.65 -2.12 1.08
C ILE A 56 4.18 -2.34 2.54
N PRO A 57 3.66 -1.33 3.27
CA PRO A 57 3.19 -1.51 4.65
C PRO A 57 2.06 -2.53 4.84
N TRP A 58 1.36 -2.94 3.78
CA TRP A 58 0.32 -3.96 3.85
C TRP A 58 0.82 -5.28 4.49
N ALA A 59 2.02 -5.71 4.08
CA ALA A 59 2.65 -6.92 4.59
C ALA A 59 3.09 -6.79 6.06
N PHE A 60 3.51 -5.59 6.48
CA PHE A 60 3.84 -5.31 7.88
C PHE A 60 2.64 -5.54 8.80
N PHE A 61 1.44 -5.07 8.40
CA PHE A 61 0.22 -5.30 9.16
C PHE A 61 -0.15 -6.79 9.25
N CYS A 62 0.11 -7.59 8.20
CA CYS A 62 -0.10 -9.04 8.23
C CYS A 62 0.65 -9.69 9.41
N ILE A 63 1.93 -9.37 9.54
CA ILE A 63 2.81 -9.95 10.56
C ILE A 63 2.40 -9.45 11.95
N ARG A 64 2.21 -8.13 12.11
CA ARG A 64 1.97 -7.54 13.42
C ARG A 64 0.58 -7.85 13.98
N LEU A 65 -0.42 -8.03 13.12
CA LEU A 65 -1.76 -8.50 13.49
C LEU A 65 -1.88 -10.03 13.58
N LYS A 66 -0.79 -10.76 13.26
CA LYS A 66 -0.71 -12.24 13.26
C LYS A 66 -1.82 -12.88 12.40
N LYS A 67 -2.00 -12.36 11.18
CA LYS A 67 -3.01 -12.83 10.23
C LYS A 67 -2.50 -14.00 9.38
N ASN A 68 -3.43 -14.74 8.78
CA ASN A 68 -3.11 -15.82 7.85
C ASN A 68 -2.44 -15.23 6.61
N LEU A 69 -1.23 -15.71 6.31
CA LEU A 69 -0.36 -15.06 5.34
C LEU A 69 -0.85 -15.20 3.88
N PRO A 70 -1.20 -16.41 3.38
CA PRO A 70 -1.76 -16.55 2.03
C PRO A 70 -3.05 -15.75 1.82
N SER A 71 -3.98 -15.81 2.77
CA SER A 71 -5.23 -15.06 2.66
C SER A 71 -5.00 -13.55 2.65
N TRP A 72 -4.11 -13.04 3.50
CA TRP A 72 -3.78 -11.61 3.56
C TRP A 72 -3.05 -11.10 2.31
N PHE A 73 -2.23 -11.95 1.70
CA PHE A 73 -1.61 -11.66 0.41
C PHE A 73 -2.67 -11.52 -0.68
N VAL A 74 -3.60 -12.48 -0.80
CA VAL A 74 -4.71 -12.41 -1.77
C VAL A 74 -5.56 -11.16 -1.56
N TRP A 75 -5.91 -10.83 -0.31
CA TRP A 75 -6.63 -9.59 -0.01
C TRP A 75 -5.86 -8.33 -0.41
N GLY A 76 -4.53 -8.31 -0.22
CA GLY A 76 -3.68 -7.21 -0.67
C GLY A 76 -3.68 -7.06 -2.19
N MET A 77 -3.59 -8.17 -2.92
CA MET A 77 -3.61 -8.19 -4.39
C MET A 77 -4.96 -7.70 -4.93
N LEU A 78 -6.07 -8.19 -4.36
CA LEU A 78 -7.41 -7.71 -4.71
C LEU A 78 -7.55 -6.22 -4.43
N TYR A 79 -7.07 -5.76 -3.27
CA TYR A 79 -7.11 -4.36 -2.89
C TYR A 79 -6.28 -3.47 -3.82
N ALA A 80 -5.08 -3.92 -4.22
CA ALA A 80 -4.22 -3.23 -5.20
C ALA A 80 -4.92 -3.02 -6.55
N VAL A 81 -5.60 -4.04 -7.07
CA VAL A 81 -6.37 -3.95 -8.32
C VAL A 81 -7.58 -3.04 -8.15
N VAL A 82 -8.39 -3.26 -7.11
CA VAL A 82 -9.62 -2.48 -6.86
C VAL A 82 -9.30 -1.00 -6.66
N SER A 83 -8.19 -0.66 -6.01
CA SER A 83 -7.81 0.74 -5.79
C SER A 83 -7.61 1.52 -7.10
N GLU A 84 -7.12 0.86 -8.15
CA GLU A 84 -7.00 1.47 -9.48
C GLU A 84 -8.34 1.47 -10.22
N CYS A 85 -9.14 0.41 -10.09
CA CYS A 85 -10.50 0.38 -10.64
C CYS A 85 -11.40 1.48 -10.07
N VAL A 86 -11.22 1.86 -8.79
CA VAL A 86 -11.96 2.97 -8.18
C VAL A 86 -11.62 4.30 -8.85
N GLN A 87 -10.37 4.50 -9.28
CA GLN A 87 -9.97 5.73 -9.98
C GLN A 87 -10.67 5.90 -11.34
N TYR A 88 -11.13 4.81 -11.97
CA TYR A 88 -11.93 4.89 -13.20
C TYR A 88 -13.21 5.71 -13.03
N PHE A 89 -13.79 5.76 -11.82
CA PHE A 89 -15.00 6.53 -11.52
C PHE A 89 -14.71 8.00 -11.17
N VAL A 90 -13.45 8.41 -11.12
CA VAL A 90 -13.03 9.77 -10.80
C VAL A 90 -12.87 10.55 -12.11
N PRO A 91 -13.68 11.59 -12.39
CA PRO A 91 -13.75 12.22 -13.71
C PRO A 91 -12.44 12.80 -14.28
N TYR A 92 -11.48 13.08 -13.40
CA TYR A 92 -10.19 13.68 -13.73
C TYR A 92 -9.01 12.71 -13.53
N ARG A 93 -9.27 11.42 -13.32
CA ARG A 93 -8.28 10.34 -13.30
C ARG A 93 -8.60 9.32 -14.37
N SER A 94 -7.55 8.76 -14.96
CA SER A 94 -7.67 7.68 -15.94
C SER A 94 -7.13 6.41 -15.31
N PHE A 95 -7.85 5.30 -15.51
CA PHE A 95 -7.35 3.98 -15.17
C PHE A 95 -6.01 3.72 -15.89
N ASN A 96 -4.99 3.35 -15.13
CA ASN A 96 -3.66 3.08 -15.66
C ASN A 96 -3.16 1.68 -15.25
N ILE A 97 -2.90 0.84 -16.24
CA ILE A 97 -2.37 -0.51 -16.04
C ILE A 97 -1.01 -0.47 -15.34
N SER A 98 -0.17 0.53 -15.63
CA SER A 98 1.14 0.68 -14.98
C SER A 98 1.01 0.98 -13.49
N ASP A 99 0.02 1.78 -13.09
CA ASP A 99 -0.27 2.09 -11.67
C ASP A 99 -0.85 0.86 -10.96
N MET A 100 -1.74 0.11 -11.62
CA MET A 100 -2.22 -1.17 -11.10
C MET A 100 -1.07 -2.17 -10.86
N LEU A 101 -0.16 -2.30 -11.82
CA LEU A 101 1.02 -3.16 -11.69
C LEU A 101 1.95 -2.66 -10.58
N ALA A 102 2.16 -1.35 -10.45
CA ALA A 102 2.93 -0.76 -9.37
C ALA A 102 2.34 -1.06 -7.99
N ASN A 103 1.01 -0.98 -7.82
CA ASN A 103 0.33 -1.36 -6.58
C ASN A 103 0.57 -2.85 -6.24
N VAL A 104 0.42 -3.74 -7.24
CA VAL A 104 0.66 -5.19 -7.10
C VAL A 104 2.12 -5.50 -6.75
N ILE A 105 3.06 -4.82 -7.40
CA ILE A 105 4.50 -4.91 -7.09
C ILE A 105 4.74 -4.43 -5.66
N GLY A 106 4.11 -3.35 -5.21
CA GLY A 106 4.20 -2.86 -3.84
C GLY A 106 3.77 -3.88 -2.79
N VAL A 107 2.63 -4.55 -3.01
CA VAL A 107 2.17 -5.65 -2.14
C VAL A 107 3.21 -6.77 -2.13
N SER A 108 3.63 -7.24 -3.30
CA SER A 108 4.57 -8.35 -3.44
C SER A 108 5.93 -8.03 -2.79
N ALA A 109 6.47 -6.84 -3.05
CA ALA A 109 7.69 -6.34 -2.45
C ALA A 109 7.59 -6.27 -0.93
N GLY A 110 6.46 -5.78 -0.40
CA GLY A 110 6.21 -5.79 1.05
C GLY A 110 6.33 -7.19 1.65
N PHE A 111 5.70 -8.19 1.04
CA PHE A 111 5.82 -9.58 1.52
C PHE A 111 7.25 -10.10 1.41
N CYS A 112 7.96 -9.85 0.30
CA CYS A 112 9.36 -10.23 0.13
C CYS A 112 10.28 -9.61 1.19
N ILE A 113 10.04 -8.35 1.58
CA ILE A 113 10.83 -7.63 2.60
C ILE A 113 10.52 -8.16 4.01
N PHE A 114 9.24 -8.31 4.34
CA PHE A 114 8.82 -8.55 5.73
C PHE A 114 8.78 -10.03 6.11
N LEU A 115 8.64 -10.95 5.15
CA LEU A 115 8.62 -12.40 5.42
C LEU A 115 9.90 -12.90 6.10
N PRO A 116 11.13 -12.58 5.61
CA PRO A 116 12.37 -12.96 6.29
C PRO A 116 12.49 -12.36 7.70
N LEU A 117 11.91 -11.16 7.89
CA LEU A 117 11.96 -10.44 9.17
C LEU A 117 10.92 -10.93 10.19
N LYS A 118 9.93 -11.72 9.76
CA LYS A 118 8.83 -12.24 10.60
C LYS A 118 9.33 -12.87 11.91
N ASN A 119 10.44 -13.62 11.85
CA ASN A 119 10.99 -14.29 13.03
C ASN A 119 11.62 -13.31 14.03
N ARG A 120 12.13 -12.15 13.57
CA ARG A 120 12.65 -11.09 14.46
C ARG A 120 11.51 -10.33 15.15
N PHE A 121 10.38 -10.15 14.48
CA PHE A 121 9.19 -9.53 15.07
C PHE A 121 8.42 -10.46 16.04
N LYS A 122 8.76 -11.75 16.13
CA LYS A 122 8.13 -12.67 17.10
C LYS A 122 8.52 -12.34 18.55
N TYR A 123 9.63 -11.62 18.75
CA TYR A 123 10.22 -11.28 20.06
C TYR A 123 10.05 -9.81 20.47
N LEU A 124 9.36 -9.00 19.66
CA LEU A 124 8.98 -7.60 19.93
C LEU A 124 7.47 -7.50 20.18
#